data_AF-A0A972UXH3-F1
#
_entry.id   AF-A0A972UXH3-F1
#
_cell.length_a   1.000
_cell.length_b   1.000
_cell.length_c   1.000
_cell.angle_alpha   90.00
_cell.angle_beta   90.00
_cell.angle_gamma   90.00
#
_symmetry.space_group_name_H-M   'P 1'
#
loop_
_entity.id
_entity.type
_entity.pdbx_description
1 polymer ?
#
loop_
_entity_poly.entity_id
_entity_poly.type
_entity_poly.pdbx_seq_one_letter_code
_entity_poly.pdbx_strand_id
1 'polypeptide(L)' 'MKAYYRKNSQKRLQEETPIWDAFINHMDSIYFPGASELLDTKLIAFEYESFKQYYA' A
#
# COMPACT_ATOMS: atom_id res chain seq x y z
N MET A 1 -18.26 38.39 -12.15
CA MET A 1 -18.16 36.92 -12.11
C MET A 1 -17.17 36.53 -11.02
N LYS A 2 -17.60 35.79 -9.99
CA LYS A 2 -16.68 35.23 -8.98
C LYS A 2 -16.06 33.96 -9.54
N ALA A 3 -14.74 33.94 -9.69
CA ALA A 3 -14.00 32.74 -10.07
C ALA A 3 -13.93 31.79 -8.86
N TYR A 4 -14.67 30.68 -8.93
CA TYR A 4 -14.54 29.61 -7.96
C TYR A 4 -13.26 28.83 -8.29
N TYR A 5 -12.18 29.13 -7.58
CA TYR A 5 -10.98 28.29 -7.64
C TYR A 5 -11.33 26.90 -7.15
N ARG A 6 -11.30 25.94 -8.08
CA ARG A 6 -11.46 24.51 -7.84
C ARG A 6 -10.36 24.06 -6.90
N LYS A 7 -10.66 23.90 -5.60
CA LYS A 7 -9.81 23.13 -4.70
C LYS A 7 -9.95 21.67 -5.10
N ASN A 8 -9.07 21.21 -5.99
CA ASN A 8 -8.76 19.79 -6.12
C ASN A 8 -8.22 19.35 -4.76
N SER A 9 -9.10 18.90 -3.87
CA SER A 9 -8.74 18.04 -2.75
C SER A 9 -8.41 16.65 -3.29
N GLN A 10 -7.45 16.57 -4.22
CA GLN A 10 -6.60 15.39 -4.28
C GLN A 10 -5.79 15.47 -3.01
N LYS A 11 -6.36 14.94 -1.92
CA LYS A 11 -5.60 14.59 -0.74
C LYS A 11 -4.37 13.88 -1.27
N ARG A 12 -3.23 14.50 -1.07
CA ARG A 12 -1.92 13.87 -1.16
C ARG A 12 -1.95 12.75 -0.13
N LEU A 13 -2.54 11.61 -0.48
CA LEU A 13 -2.24 10.31 0.12
C LEU A 13 -0.91 9.79 -0.47
N GLN A 14 0.01 10.71 -0.76
CA GLN A 14 1.43 10.48 -0.72
C GLN A 14 1.86 10.87 0.70
N GLU A 15 1.22 10.29 1.70
CA GLU A 15 1.98 9.98 2.89
C GLU A 15 2.97 8.92 2.39
N GLU A 16 4.25 9.17 2.61
CA GLU A 16 5.34 8.27 2.25
C GLU A 16 5.22 7.01 3.12
N THR A 17 4.15 6.23 2.94
CA THR A 17 4.04 4.93 3.57
C THR A 17 5.23 4.14 3.06
N PRO A 18 6.12 3.68 3.96
CA PRO A 18 7.24 2.84 3.57
C PRO A 18 6.71 1.73 2.67
N ILE A 19 7.44 1.37 1.61
CA ILE A 19 7.07 0.25 0.71
C ILE A 19 6.70 -1.01 1.52
N TRP A 20 7.35 -1.20 2.67
CA TRP A 20 7.07 -2.28 3.60
C TRP A 20 5.71 -2.16 4.32
N ASP A 21 5.30 -0.95 4.68
CA ASP A 21 4.01 -0.67 5.32
C ASP A 21 2.86 -0.83 4.30
N ALA A 22 3.07 -0.37 3.06
CA ALA A 22 2.15 -0.62 1.96
C ALA A 22 2.01 -2.14 1.66
N PHE A 23 3.11 -2.87 1.74
CA PHE A 23 3.14 -4.32 1.59
C PHE A 23 2.39 -5.05 2.72
N ILE A 24 2.56 -4.63 3.98
CA ILE A 24 1.79 -5.20 5.11
C ILE A 24 0.30 -4.92 4.94
N ASN A 25 -0.08 -3.69 4.63
CA ASN A 25 -1.48 -3.36 4.39
C ASN A 25 -2.08 -4.16 3.22
N HIS A 26 -1.29 -4.42 2.18
CA HIS A 26 -1.70 -5.27 1.06
C HIS A 26 -1.90 -6.73 1.50
N MET A 27 -0.96 -7.29 2.25
CA MET A 27 -1.06 -8.63 2.83
C MET A 27 -2.28 -8.79 3.74
N ASP A 28 -2.49 -7.82 4.63
CA ASP A 28 -3.60 -7.83 5.58
C ASP A 28 -4.97 -7.70 4.88
N SER A 29 -5.01 -7.02 3.72
CA SER A 29 -6.21 -6.89 2.88
C SER A 29 -6.51 -8.16 2.06
N ILE A 30 -5.48 -8.86 1.58
CA ILE A 30 -5.64 -10.07 0.76
C ILE A 30 -5.92 -11.30 1.62
N TYR A 31 -5.19 -11.46 2.72
CA TYR A 31 -5.24 -12.66 3.55
C TYR A 31 -6.09 -12.42 4.80
N PHE A 32 -5.51 -11.78 5.80
CA PHE A 32 -6.13 -11.43 7.07
C PHE A 32 -5.21 -10.48 7.85
N PRO A 33 -5.74 -9.65 8.75
CA PRO A 33 -4.92 -8.78 9.58
C PRO A 33 -3.91 -9.58 10.44
N GLY A 34 -2.63 -9.27 10.30
CA GLY A 34 -1.52 -9.99 10.96
C GLY A 34 -0.95 -11.14 10.13
N ALA A 35 -1.32 -11.23 8.85
CA ALA A 35 -0.80 -12.28 7.97
C ALA A 35 0.72 -12.18 7.78
N SER A 36 1.29 -10.97 7.81
CA SER A 36 2.73 -10.75 7.71
C SER A 36 3.56 -11.39 8.84
N GLU A 37 2.96 -11.65 10.00
CA GLU A 37 3.64 -12.28 11.16
C GLU A 37 3.40 -13.79 11.25
N LEU A 38 2.33 -14.28 10.63
CA LEU A 38 1.87 -15.67 10.70
C LEU A 38 2.24 -16.49 9.46
N LEU A 39 2.41 -15.84 8.31
CA LEU A 39 2.77 -16.50 7.06
C LEU A 39 4.24 -16.93 7.06
N ASP A 40 4.51 -18.02 6.33
CA ASP A 40 5.88 -18.52 6.15
C ASP A 40 6.74 -17.45 5.48
N THR A 41 7.98 -17.30 5.95
CA THR A 41 8.92 -16.28 5.45
C THR A 41 9.20 -16.42 3.96
N LYS A 42 9.12 -17.64 3.40
CA LYS A 42 9.26 -17.87 1.96
C LYS A 42 8.07 -17.34 1.17
N LEU A 43 6.86 -17.47 1.72
CA LEU A 43 5.64 -16.95 1.09
C LEU A 43 5.65 -15.42 1.09
N ILE A 44 6.06 -14.83 2.22
CA ILE A 44 6.22 -13.37 2.35
C ILE A 44 7.22 -12.84 1.32
N ALA A 45 8.36 -13.52 1.12
CA ALA A 45 9.35 -13.12 0.13
C ALA A 45 8.81 -13.17 -1.32
N PHE A 46 8.06 -14.24 -1.65
CA PHE A 46 7.43 -14.40 -2.97
C PHE A 46 6.39 -13.30 -3.25
N GLU A 47 5.55 -13.02 -2.27
CA GLU A 47 4.54 -11.95 -2.37
C GLU A 47 5.20 -10.57 -2.43
N TYR A 48 6.30 -10.36 -1.72
CA TYR A 48 7.05 -9.10 -1.78
C TYR A 48 7.69 -8.86 -3.16
N GLU A 49 8.20 -9.90 -3.80
CA GLU A 49 8.68 -9.83 -5.18
C GLU A 49 7.55 -9.52 -6.16
N SER A 50 6.38 -10.16 -5.99
CA SER A 50 5.19 -9.89 -6.80
C SER A 50 4.67 -8.47 -6.58
N PHE A 51 4.65 -8.00 -5.33
CA PHE A 51 4.26 -6.64 -4.96
C PHE A 51 5.20 -5.61 -5.58
N LYS A 52 6.52 -5.85 -5.57
CA LYS A 52 7.50 -4.99 -6.23
C LYS A 52 7.23 -4.82 -7.72
N GLN A 53 6.78 -5.86 -8.42
CA GLN A 53 6.48 -5.77 -9.86
C GLN A 53 5.27 -4.89 -10.15
N TYR A 54 4.31 -4.78 -9.23
CA TYR A 54 3.11 -3.97 -9.39
C TYR A 54 3.25 -2.53 -8.87
N TYR A 55 4.20 -2.29 -7.96
CA TYR A 55 4.38 -1.00 -7.28
C TYR A 55 5.56 -0.17 -7.82
N ALA A 56 6.47 -0.75 -8.63
CA ALA A 56 7.65 -0.08 -9.21
C ALA A 56 7.52 0.17 -10.72
#